data_AF-A0A651G142-F1
#
_entry.id   AF-A0A651G142-F1
#
_cell.length_a   1.000
_cell.length_b   1.000
_cell.length_c   1.000
_cell.angle_alpha   90.00
_cell.angle_beta   90.00
_cell.angle_gamma   90.00
#
_symmetry.space_group_name_H-M   'P 1'
#
loop_
_entity.id
_entity.type
_entity.pdbx_description
1 polymer ?
#
loop_
_entity_poly.entity_id
_entity_poly.type
_entity_poly.pdbx_seq_one_letter_code
_entity_poly.pdbx_strand_id
1 'polypeptide(L)'
;DPDIWEEYETADIKREARQTTKKWLDLIADHEVDLDSVIHYNNSKGVGYSNSLWQICNHLIIHGQHHRAQISLFLRNSDIIPPAIDYIHYSRSELLNKKLN
;
A
#
# COMPACT_ATOMS: atom_id res chain seq x y z
N ASP A 1 11.97 -9.79 -17.83
CA ASP A 1 10.69 -9.07 -17.74
C ASP A 1 10.89 -7.63 -18.17
N PRO A 2 9.87 -6.93 -18.69
CA PRO A 2 9.97 -5.49 -18.88
C PRO A 2 10.32 -4.84 -17.54
N ASP A 3 11.25 -3.88 -17.59
CA ASP A 3 11.56 -3.05 -16.44
C ASP A 3 10.38 -2.11 -16.21
N ILE A 4 9.57 -2.45 -15.20
CA ILE A 4 8.34 -1.73 -14.84
C ILE A 4 8.54 -0.86 -13.60
N TRP A 5 9.74 -0.83 -13.05
CA TRP A 5 10.04 -0.12 -11.82
C TRP A 5 10.72 1.19 -12.15
N GLU A 6 10.04 2.30 -11.83
CA GLU A 6 10.68 3.60 -11.83
C GLU A 6 11.70 3.66 -10.68
N GLU A 7 12.94 4.01 -11.01
CA GLU A 7 13.96 4.30 -10.01
C GLU A 7 13.81 5.75 -9.53
N TYR A 8 13.82 5.93 -8.21
CA TYR A 8 13.75 7.23 -7.57
C TYR A 8 14.99 7.47 -6.73
N GLU A 9 15.49 8.70 -6.76
CA GLU A 9 16.51 9.16 -5.82
C GLU A 9 16.00 9.09 -4.38
N THR A 10 16.87 8.75 -3.43
CA THR A 10 16.48 8.56 -2.02
C THR A 10 15.80 9.82 -1.43
N ALA A 11 16.23 11.01 -1.86
CA ALA A 11 15.64 12.28 -1.46
C ALA A 11 14.18 12.45 -1.89
N ASP A 12 13.79 11.78 -2.98
CA ASP A 12 12.49 11.95 -3.62
C ASP A 12 11.47 10.88 -3.20
N ILE A 13 11.91 9.69 -2.77
CA ILE A 13 11.05 8.57 -2.38
C ILE A 13 9.93 9.00 -1.42
N LYS A 14 10.24 9.84 -0.43
CA LYS A 14 9.24 10.32 0.54
C LYS A 14 8.18 11.22 -0.09
N ARG A 15 8.56 12.04 -1.08
CA ARG A 15 7.63 12.90 -1.83
C ARG A 15 6.74 12.02 -2.70
N GLU A 16 7.32 11.11 -3.48
CA GLU A 16 6.58 10.24 -4.40
C GLU A 16 5.62 9.30 -3.66
N ALA A 17 6.05 8.72 -2.54
CA ALA A 17 5.19 7.90 -1.68
C ALA A 17 3.97 8.69 -1.16
N ARG A 18 4.17 9.96 -0.75
CA ARG A 18 3.09 10.83 -0.29
C ARG A 18 2.12 11.19 -1.40
N GLN A 19 2.63 11.52 -2.58
CA GLN A 19 1.79 11.85 -3.73
C GLN A 19 0.95 10.65 -4.17
N THR A 20 1.56 9.46 -4.25
CA THR A 20 0.87 8.22 -4.62
C THR A 20 -0.17 7.84 -3.56
N THR A 21 0.17 7.95 -2.27
CA THR A 21 -0.78 7.71 -1.17
C THR A 21 -1.95 8.69 -1.24
N LYS A 22 -1.70 9.98 -1.52
CA LYS A 22 -2.76 10.97 -1.67
C LYS A 22 -3.71 10.62 -2.83
N LYS A 23 -3.18 10.31 -4.01
CA LYS A 23 -3.99 9.92 -5.17
C LYS A 23 -4.86 8.70 -4.87
N TRP A 24 -4.31 7.71 -4.18
CA TRP A 24 -5.06 6.53 -3.75
C TRP A 24 -6.18 6.87 -2.75
N LEU A 25 -5.88 7.69 -1.74
CA LEU A 25 -6.89 8.13 -0.77
C LEU A 25 -8.00 8.95 -1.42
N ASP A 26 -7.64 9.88 -2.32
CA ASP A 26 -8.61 10.68 -3.06
C ASP A 26 -9.53 9.79 -3.90
N LEU A 27 -9.02 8.69 -4.48
CA LEU A 27 -9.81 7.71 -5.22
C LEU A 27 -10.81 6.96 -4.33
N ILE A 28 -10.40 6.46 -3.17
CA ILE A 28 -11.26 5.61 -2.32
C ILE A 28 -12.12 6.40 -1.32
N ALA A 29 -11.81 7.68 -1.09
CA ALA A 29 -12.57 8.55 -0.19
C ALA A 29 -13.82 9.14 -0.86
N ASP A 30 -13.97 8.96 -2.18
CA ASP A 30 -15.18 9.38 -2.87
C ASP A 30 -16.35 8.47 -2.46
N HIS A 31 -17.36 9.08 -1.84
CA HIS A 31 -18.60 8.46 -1.38
C HIS A 31 -19.42 7.75 -2.47
N GLU A 32 -19.17 8.02 -3.75
CA GLU A 32 -19.83 7.32 -4.86
C GLU A 32 -19.12 6.00 -5.24
N VAL A 33 -17.99 5.68 -4.61
CA VAL A 33 -17.22 4.48 -4.90
C VAL A 33 -17.93 3.23 -4.38
N ASP A 34 -18.42 2.41 -5.31
CA ASP A 34 -18.90 1.07 -5.02
C ASP A 34 -17.75 0.05 -5.02
N LEU A 35 -17.52 -0.57 -3.86
CA LEU A 35 -16.47 -1.56 -3.65
C LEU A 35 -16.67 -2.86 -4.47
N ASP A 36 -17.89 -3.14 -4.91
CA ASP A 36 -18.20 -4.29 -5.77
C ASP A 36 -18.00 -3.99 -7.27
N SER A 37 -17.70 -2.74 -7.62
CA SER A 37 -17.39 -2.33 -9.00
C SER A 37 -16.25 -3.16 -9.60
N VAL A 38 -16.47 -3.70 -10.80
CA VAL A 38 -15.46 -4.45 -11.54
C VAL A 38 -14.54 -3.50 -12.30
N ILE A 39 -13.24 -3.61 -12.04
CA ILE A 39 -12.18 -2.87 -12.71
C ILE A 39 -11.50 -3.79 -13.71
N HIS A 40 -11.48 -3.38 -14.98
CA HIS A 40 -10.75 -4.07 -16.06
C HIS A 40 -9.39 -3.41 -16.27
N TYR A 41 -8.33 -4.22 -16.33
CA TYR A 41 -6.96 -3.71 -16.50
C TYR A 41 -6.09 -4.72 -17.24
N ASN A 42 -4.98 -4.23 -17.80
CA ASN A 42 -3.94 -5.09 -18.37
C ASN A 42 -2.75 -5.13 -17.42
N ASN A 43 -2.18 -6.30 -17.21
CA ASN A 43 -0.91 -6.40 -16.48
C ASN A 43 0.26 -5.89 -17.36
N SER A 44 1.46 -5.87 -16.79
CA SER A 44 2.68 -5.45 -17.50
C SER A 44 3.04 -6.31 -18.72
N LYS A 45 2.43 -7.49 -18.88
CA LYS A 45 2.59 -8.38 -20.05
C LYS A 45 1.48 -8.17 -21.08
N GLY A 46 0.62 -7.16 -20.91
CA GLY A 46 -0.51 -6.87 -21.79
C GLY A 46 -1.68 -7.85 -21.66
N VAL A 47 -1.66 -8.73 -20.66
CA VAL A 47 -2.73 -9.71 -20.43
C VAL A 47 -3.86 -9.03 -19.66
N GLY A 48 -5.08 -9.12 -20.17
CA GLY A 48 -6.28 -8.55 -19.56
C GLY A 48 -6.77 -9.34 -18.37
N TYR A 49 -7.15 -8.62 -17.31
CA TYR A 49 -7.74 -9.13 -16.08
C TYR A 49 -8.90 -8.25 -15.64
N SER A 50 -9.68 -8.76 -14.70
CA SER A 50 -10.74 -8.02 -14.04
C SER A 50 -10.87 -8.44 -12.58
N ASN A 51 -11.01 -7.46 -11.70
CA ASN A 51 -11.21 -7.69 -10.27
C ASN A 51 -12.21 -6.66 -9.72
N SER A 52 -12.93 -7.02 -8.66
CA SER A 52 -13.69 -6.00 -7.93
C SER A 52 -12.74 -5.03 -7.23
N LEU A 53 -13.20 -3.81 -6.98
CA LEU A 53 -12.40 -2.81 -6.28
C LEU A 53 -11.99 -3.29 -4.88
N TRP A 54 -12.88 -3.97 -4.14
CA TRP A 54 -12.53 -4.53 -2.83
C TRP A 54 -11.39 -5.56 -2.91
N GLN A 55 -11.35 -6.38 -3.97
CA GLN A 55 -10.26 -7.35 -4.17
C GLN A 55 -8.93 -6.63 -4.40
N ILE A 56 -8.94 -5.56 -5.19
CA ILE A 56 -7.76 -4.72 -5.43
C ILE A 56 -7.30 -4.07 -4.13
N CYS A 57 -8.20 -3.46 -3.36
CA CYS A 57 -7.90 -2.86 -2.06
C CYS A 57 -7.26 -3.88 -1.10
N ASN A 58 -7.84 -5.08 -1.00
CA ASN A 58 -7.32 -6.15 -0.16
C ASN A 58 -5.93 -6.63 -0.63
N HIS A 59 -5.73 -6.76 -1.94
CA HIS A 59 -4.43 -7.08 -2.51
C HIS A 59 -3.37 -6.03 -2.13
N LEU A 60 -3.67 -4.73 -2.24
CA LEU A 60 -2.73 -3.66 -1.89
C LEU A 60 -2.34 -3.69 -0.40
N ILE A 61 -3.27 -3.99 0.50
CA ILE A 61 -2.99 -4.13 1.94
C ILE A 61 -1.99 -5.26 2.18
N ILE A 62 -2.26 -6.44 1.61
CA ILE A 62 -1.43 -7.64 1.78
C ILE A 62 -0.06 -7.46 1.11
N HIS A 63 -0.03 -6.94 -0.12
CA HIS A 63 1.20 -6.67 -0.86
C HIS A 63 2.08 -5.65 -0.13
N GLY A 64 1.48 -4.59 0.40
CA GLY A 64 2.18 -3.63 1.26
C GLY A 64 2.73 -4.28 2.53
N GLN A 65 1.99 -5.19 3.17
CA GLN A 65 2.47 -5.91 4.36
C GLN A 65 3.64 -6.84 4.03
N HIS A 66 3.59 -7.51 2.88
CA HIS A 66 4.68 -8.35 2.39
C HIS A 66 6.00 -7.55 2.26
N HIS A 67 5.97 -6.38 1.60
CA HIS A 67 7.15 -5.54 1.48
C HIS A 67 7.61 -4.93 2.80
N ARG A 68 6.70 -4.54 3.69
CA ARG A 68 7.08 -4.07 5.05
C ARG A 68 7.77 -5.17 5.86
N ALA A 69 7.40 -6.43 5.69
CA ALA A 69 8.08 -7.55 6.33
C ALA A 69 9.50 -7.74 5.77
N GLN A 70 9.70 -7.60 4.45
CA GLN A 70 11.03 -7.61 3.83
C GLN A 70 11.91 -6.46 4.36
N ILE A 71 11.37 -5.24 4.45
CA ILE A 71 12.08 -4.10 5.06
C ILE A 71 12.43 -4.39 6.51
N SER A 72 11.51 -4.98 7.27
CA SER A 72 11.76 -5.35 8.67
C SER A 72 12.91 -6.34 8.81
N LEU A 73 13.06 -7.27 7.86
CA LEU A 73 14.20 -8.18 7.80
C LEU A 73 15.50 -7.41 7.54
N PHE A 74 15.52 -6.46 6.58
CA PHE A 74 16.70 -5.64 6.31
C PHE A 74 17.12 -4.77 7.51
N LEU A 75 16.16 -4.22 8.25
CA LEU A 75 16.42 -3.47 9.48
C LEU A 75 17.08 -4.37 10.53
N ARG A 76 16.54 -5.57 10.77
CA ARG A 76 17.12 -6.52 11.73
C ARG A 76 18.53 -6.94 11.36
N ASN A 77 18.79 -7.20 10.07
CA ASN A 77 20.12 -7.55 9.57
C ASN A 77 21.13 -6.39 9.70
N SER A 78 20.64 -5.17 9.92
CA SER A 78 21.44 -3.98 10.20
C SER A 78 21.44 -3.59 11.69
N ASP A 79 21.06 -4.52 12.58
CA ASP A 79 20.94 -4.31 14.03
C ASP A 79 19.94 -3.19 14.44
N ILE A 80 18.98 -2.86 13.58
CA ILE A 80 17.91 -1.89 13.85
C ILE A 80 16.63 -2.63 14.23
N ILE A 81 16.00 -2.20 15.33
CA ILE A 81 14.70 -2.73 15.77
C ILE A 81 13.61 -2.21 14.82
N PRO A 82 12.90 -3.08 14.08
CA PRO A 82 11.84 -2.64 13.19
C PRO A 82 10.58 -2.21 13.96
N PRO A 83 9.78 -1.28 13.42
CA PRO A 83 8.49 -0.92 14.01
C PRO A 83 7.51 -2.09 13.95
N ALA A 84 6.53 -2.11 14.85
CA ALA A 84 5.43 -3.07 14.79
C ALA A 84 4.54 -2.78 13.56
N ILE A 85 4.22 -3.84 12.80
CA ILE A 85 3.43 -3.74 11.57
C ILE A 85 2.11 -4.52 11.64
N ASP A 86 1.80 -5.12 12.79
CA ASP A 86 0.60 -5.93 12.98
C ASP A 86 -0.65 -5.07 13.12
N TYR A 87 -1.73 -5.49 12.44
CA TYR A 87 -3.02 -4.81 12.51
C TYR A 87 -3.56 -4.72 13.95
N ILE A 88 -3.48 -5.80 14.74
CA ILE A 88 -4.00 -5.81 16.13
C ILE A 88 -3.20 -4.86 17.03
N HIS A 89 -1.88 -4.76 16.81
CA HIS A 89 -1.06 -3.79 17.53
C HIS A 89 -1.49 -2.36 17.18
N TYR A 90 -1.70 -2.08 15.90
CA TYR A 90 -2.18 -0.78 15.43
C TYR A 90 -3.59 -0.43 15.94
N SER A 91 -4.54 -1.36 15.87
CA SER A 91 -5.93 -1.13 16.26
C SER A 91 -6.11 -0.85 17.74
N ARG A 92 -5.17 -1.29 18.57
CA ARG A 92 -5.12 -1.03 20.02
C ARG A 92 -4.27 0.18 20.39
N SER A 93 -3.68 0.86 19.41
CA SER A 93 -2.79 1.99 19.67
C SER A 93 -3.57 3.28 19.96
N GLU A 94 -3.09 4.07 20.93
CA GLU A 94 -3.60 5.41 21.24
C GLU A 94 -3.60 6.36 20.04
N LEU A 95 -2.76 6.08 19.03
CA LEU A 95 -2.70 6.81 17.77
C LEU A 95 -3.97 6.69 16.95
N LEU A 96 -4.63 5.53 16.95
CA LEU A 96 -5.91 5.35 16.27
C LEU A 96 -7.02 6.06 17.04
N ASN A 97 -7.03 5.93 18.38
CA ASN A 97 -8.00 6.58 19.26
C ASN A 97 -7.97 8.12 19.15
N LYS A 98 -6.79 8.71 18.90
CA LYS A 98 -6.64 10.16 18.67
C LYS A 98 -7.02 10.65 17.27
N LYS A 99 -7.11 9.77 16.27
CA LYS A 99 -7.52 10.12 14.91
C LYS A 99 -9.03 10.02 14.69
N LEU A 100 -9.71 9.24 15.54
CA LEU A 100 -11.15 9.00 15.47
C LEU A 100 -11.96 9.92 16.41
N ASN A 101 -11.28 10.66 17.29
CA ASN A 101 -11.84 11.73 18.14
C ASN A 101 -11.40 13.09 17.61
#